data_AF-A0AAD3TLV1-F1
#
_entry.id   AF-A0AAD3TLV1-F1
#
_cell.length_a   1.000
_cell.length_b   1.000
_cell.length_c   1.000
_cell.angle_alpha   90.00
_cell.angle_beta   90.00
_cell.angle_gamma   90.00
#
_symmetry.space_group_name_H-M   'P 1'
#
loop_
_entity.id
_entity.type
_entity.pdbx_description
1 polymer ?
#
loop_
_entity_poly.entity_id
_entity_poly.type
_entity_poly.pdbx_seq_one_letter_code
_entity_poly.pdbx_strand_id
1 'polypeptide(L)'
;MSYRHLTLEREVDLASLDPSISSLFTDRHWELVLINLIAPSELLIQEFLANIHDHKVRSFSTFLRGSHIRITPNVISHTLGLPLVVNPVCHYQWNTMPPRDEIASYFHGSPMEWHERSFKTNLLTRPRMVVCWIMLFNLFPVKHFSSLSEDKVLFLYTLLRGLPIDLPSHICSHMLDHFIFRKDDNFPYSCLIQHLIMGLGVQFPDLLQVQLSKLINHTMFKQCQAHFRCCSPSPDDPLMMLL
;
A
#
# COMPACT_ATOMS: atom_id res chain seq x y z
N MET A 1 2.71 25.56 -14.82
CA MET A 1 2.83 24.10 -14.90
C MET A 1 2.81 23.58 -13.48
N SER A 2 1.81 22.79 -13.09
CA SER A 2 1.73 22.20 -11.75
C SER A 2 2.76 21.07 -11.65
N TYR A 3 3.64 21.12 -10.66
CA TYR A 3 4.61 20.05 -10.43
C TYR A 3 3.87 18.82 -9.90
N ARG A 4 3.91 17.72 -10.66
CA ARG A 4 3.33 16.45 -10.23
C ARG A 4 4.20 15.83 -9.14
N HIS A 5 3.61 15.53 -8.00
CA HIS A 5 4.30 15.01 -6.83
C HIS A 5 4.29 13.47 -6.85
N LEU A 6 5.48 12.87 -6.75
CA LEU A 6 5.60 11.44 -6.54
C LEU A 6 5.15 11.08 -5.12
N THR A 7 4.25 10.12 -4.97
CA THR A 7 4.11 9.44 -3.68
C THR A 7 5.22 8.42 -3.59
N LEU A 8 6.16 8.70 -2.69
CA LEU A 8 7.25 7.78 -2.38
C LEU A 8 6.79 6.79 -1.31
N GLU A 9 6.92 5.52 -1.66
CA GLU A 9 6.93 4.40 -0.75
C GLU A 9 8.03 4.59 0.32
N ARG A 10 7.88 3.91 1.45
CA ARG A 10 8.78 4.03 2.59
C ARG A 10 9.28 2.66 2.99
N GLU A 11 10.60 2.57 3.12
CA GLU A 11 11.25 1.37 3.62
C GLU A 11 10.73 1.01 5.01
N VAL A 12 10.57 -0.27 5.27
CA VAL A 12 10.08 -0.82 6.53
C VAL A 12 11.16 -1.69 7.16
N ASP A 13 11.58 -1.36 8.37
CA ASP A 13 12.45 -2.26 9.13
C ASP A 13 11.62 -3.39 9.75
N LEU A 14 11.36 -4.44 8.95
CA LEU A 14 10.55 -5.59 9.34
C LEU A 14 11.10 -6.33 10.58
N ALA A 15 12.42 -6.33 10.77
CA ALA A 15 13.07 -6.99 11.91
C ALA A 15 12.80 -6.27 13.24
N SER A 16 12.51 -4.97 13.19
CA SER A 16 12.16 -4.17 14.37
C SER A 16 10.68 -4.26 14.78
N LEU A 17 9.84 -4.87 13.94
CA LEU A 17 8.40 -5.00 14.20
C LEU A 17 8.10 -6.22 15.07
N ASP A 18 6.96 -6.17 15.77
CA ASP A 18 6.42 -7.34 16.46
C ASP A 18 6.23 -8.51 15.48
N PRO A 19 6.57 -9.77 15.85
CA PRO A 19 6.41 -10.94 14.98
C PRO A 19 5.00 -11.12 14.41
N SER A 20 3.95 -10.75 15.16
CA SER A 20 2.56 -10.85 14.69
C SER A 20 2.23 -9.83 13.59
N ILE A 21 3.02 -8.76 13.48
CA ILE A 21 2.90 -7.74 12.44
C ILE A 21 3.80 -8.09 11.25
N SER A 22 5.06 -8.47 11.49
CA SER A 22 5.99 -8.79 10.41
C SER A 22 5.60 -10.06 9.65
N SER A 23 4.98 -11.04 10.32
CA SER A 23 4.44 -12.25 9.68
C SER A 23 3.36 -11.93 8.63
N LEU A 24 2.56 -10.87 8.83
CA LEU A 24 1.54 -10.46 7.85
C LEU A 24 2.13 -10.18 6.47
N PHE A 25 3.40 -9.77 6.39
CA PHE A 25 4.07 -9.43 5.14
C PHE A 25 5.01 -10.53 4.67
N THR A 26 5.77 -11.14 5.59
CA THR A 26 6.77 -12.17 5.27
C THR A 26 6.12 -13.50 4.87
N ASP A 27 5.03 -13.92 5.53
CA ASP A 27 4.28 -15.13 5.15
C ASP A 27 3.63 -15.00 3.76
N ARG A 28 3.50 -13.76 3.26
CA ARG A 28 2.96 -13.45 1.93
C ARG A 28 4.03 -13.19 0.88
N HIS A 29 5.31 -13.24 1.24
CA HIS A 29 6.44 -12.91 0.38
C HIS A 29 6.37 -11.49 -0.21
N TRP A 30 6.03 -10.50 0.62
CA TRP A 30 5.87 -9.10 0.21
C TRP A 30 7.07 -8.21 0.54
N GLU A 31 8.21 -8.78 0.92
CA GLU A 31 9.38 -8.03 1.37
C GLU A 31 9.88 -7.06 0.29
N LEU A 32 9.93 -7.46 -0.97
CA LEU A 32 10.46 -6.63 -2.07
C LEU A 32 9.69 -5.32 -2.32
N VAL A 33 8.45 -5.21 -1.82
CA VAL A 33 7.67 -3.95 -1.88
C VAL A 33 7.76 -3.13 -0.59
N LEU A 34 8.51 -3.61 0.41
CA LEU A 34 8.65 -3.00 1.73
C LEU A 34 10.11 -2.67 2.10
N ILE A 35 11.07 -3.44 1.60
CA ILE A 35 12.50 -3.31 1.93
C ILE A 35 13.32 -3.11 0.65
N ASN A 36 14.51 -2.53 0.80
CA ASN A 36 15.44 -2.26 -0.31
C ASN A 36 14.78 -1.50 -1.46
N LEU A 37 14.03 -0.44 -1.11
CA LEU A 37 13.30 0.33 -2.11
C LEU A 37 14.29 1.08 -2.99
N ILE A 38 14.02 1.12 -4.29
CA ILE A 38 14.87 1.82 -5.25
C ILE A 38 14.35 3.24 -5.41
N ALA A 39 15.23 4.21 -5.22
CA ALA A 39 14.94 5.62 -5.44
C ALA A 39 14.45 5.86 -6.89
N PRO A 40 13.25 6.43 -7.09
CA PRO A 40 12.69 6.58 -8.42
C PRO A 40 13.32 7.76 -9.18
N SER A 41 13.44 7.60 -10.50
CA SER A 41 13.68 8.72 -11.41
C SER A 41 12.35 9.37 -11.77
N GLU A 42 12.13 10.61 -11.32
CA GLU A 42 10.88 11.34 -11.56
C GLU A 42 10.48 11.37 -13.03
N LEU A 43 11.43 11.60 -13.92
CA LEU A 43 11.18 11.63 -15.37
C LEU A 43 10.70 10.28 -15.91
N LEU A 44 11.25 9.16 -15.44
CA LEU A 44 10.82 7.83 -15.88
C LEU A 44 9.44 7.49 -15.35
N ILE A 45 9.15 7.80 -14.10
CA ILE A 45 7.82 7.55 -13.51
C ILE A 45 6.77 8.37 -14.25
N GLN A 46 7.06 9.65 -14.53
CA GLN A 46 6.17 10.51 -15.28
C GLN A 46 5.94 10.01 -16.71
N GLU A 47 7.00 9.62 -17.43
CA GLU A 47 6.89 9.06 -18.79
C GLU A 47 6.06 7.76 -18.78
N PHE A 48 6.36 6.84 -17.87
CA PHE A 48 5.65 5.57 -17.72
C PHE A 48 4.14 5.77 -17.52
N LEU A 49 3.75 6.68 -16.62
CA LEU A 49 2.36 6.91 -16.27
C LEU A 49 1.62 7.77 -17.31
N ALA A 50 2.30 8.74 -17.93
CA ALA A 50 1.70 9.58 -18.96
C ALA A 50 1.39 8.80 -20.25
N ASN A 51 2.14 7.73 -20.52
CA ASN A 51 2.01 6.94 -21.74
C ASN A 51 1.17 5.67 -21.56
N ILE A 52 0.37 5.55 -20.49
CA ILE A 52 -0.57 4.43 -20.31
C ILE A 52 -1.63 4.43 -21.42
N HIS A 53 -1.84 3.28 -22.06
CA HIS A 53 -2.83 3.04 -23.11
C HIS A 53 -3.26 1.57 -23.14
N ASP A 54 -4.18 1.20 -24.05
CA ASP A 54 -4.71 -0.16 -24.24
C ASP A 54 -5.12 -0.87 -22.92
N HIS A 55 -5.81 -0.15 -22.04
CA HIS A 55 -6.12 -0.65 -20.71
C HIS A 55 -7.35 -1.58 -20.67
N LYS A 56 -7.29 -2.56 -19.77
CA LYS A 56 -8.38 -3.45 -19.34
C LYS A 56 -8.37 -3.47 -17.80
N VAL A 57 -9.37 -4.08 -17.17
CA VAL A 57 -9.59 -4.09 -15.70
C VAL A 57 -8.32 -4.26 -14.83
N ARG A 58 -7.35 -5.09 -15.24
CA ARG A 58 -6.09 -5.31 -14.48
C ARG A 58 -4.84 -5.30 -15.36
N SER A 59 -4.86 -4.62 -16.49
CA SER A 59 -3.68 -4.61 -17.37
C SER A 59 -3.69 -3.42 -18.31
N PHE A 60 -2.51 -2.94 -18.67
CA PHE A 60 -2.35 -1.82 -19.59
C PHE A 60 -1.03 -1.91 -20.32
N SER A 61 -0.91 -1.15 -21.39
CA SER A 61 0.33 -0.96 -22.11
C SER A 61 0.90 0.41 -21.76
N THR A 62 2.22 0.55 -21.79
CA THR A 62 2.89 1.85 -21.70
C THR A 62 4.07 1.89 -22.65
N PHE A 63 4.40 3.08 -23.15
CA PHE A 63 5.56 3.31 -23.98
C PHE A 63 6.61 4.07 -23.17
N LEU A 64 7.80 3.49 -23.05
CA LEU A 64 8.88 4.03 -22.24
C LEU A 64 10.20 3.86 -23.00
N ARG A 65 10.91 4.95 -23.27
CA ARG A 65 12.25 4.92 -23.90
C ARG A 65 12.34 4.05 -25.15
N GLY A 66 11.35 4.16 -26.04
CA GLY A 66 11.34 3.39 -27.29
C GLY A 66 10.77 1.97 -27.15
N SER A 67 10.49 1.52 -25.94
CA SER A 67 10.00 0.17 -25.65
C SER A 67 8.50 0.17 -25.37
N HIS A 68 7.77 -0.77 -25.97
CA HIS A 68 6.37 -1.03 -25.66
C HIS A 68 6.29 -2.11 -24.59
N ILE A 69 5.66 -1.78 -23.47
CA ILE A 69 5.66 -2.63 -22.27
C ILE A 69 4.20 -2.95 -21.91
N ARG A 70 3.87 -4.23 -21.83
CA ARG A 70 2.58 -4.69 -21.32
C ARG A 70 2.66 -4.99 -19.82
N ILE A 71 1.95 -4.21 -19.01
CA ILE A 71 1.82 -4.42 -17.58
C ILE A 71 0.61 -5.30 -17.29
N THR A 72 0.85 -6.39 -16.57
CA THR A 72 -0.15 -7.36 -16.10
C THR A 72 0.21 -7.81 -14.69
N PRO A 73 -0.72 -8.45 -13.96
CA PRO A 73 -0.41 -9.01 -12.64
C PRO A 73 0.73 -10.03 -12.72
N ASN A 74 0.80 -10.81 -13.81
CA ASN A 74 1.89 -11.75 -14.04
C ASN A 74 3.24 -11.03 -14.16
N VAL A 75 3.31 -9.94 -14.91
CA VAL A 75 4.56 -9.17 -15.05
C VAL A 75 4.99 -8.59 -13.71
N ILE A 76 4.08 -7.99 -12.94
CA ILE A 76 4.38 -7.49 -11.59
C ILE A 76 4.85 -8.63 -10.67
N SER A 77 4.15 -9.76 -10.69
CA SER A 77 4.48 -10.97 -9.92
C SER A 77 5.89 -11.47 -10.22
N HIS A 78 6.22 -11.67 -11.50
CA HIS A 78 7.54 -12.18 -11.89
C HIS A 78 8.65 -11.19 -11.58
N THR A 79 8.45 -9.89 -11.84
CA THR A 79 9.50 -8.88 -11.64
C THR A 79 9.76 -8.59 -10.17
N LEU A 80 8.72 -8.63 -9.33
CA LEU A 80 8.82 -8.28 -7.91
C LEU A 80 8.77 -9.50 -6.97
N GLY A 81 8.82 -10.72 -7.51
CA GLY A 81 8.74 -11.96 -6.72
C GLY A 81 7.45 -12.13 -5.92
N LEU A 82 6.36 -11.45 -6.29
CA LEU A 82 5.10 -11.48 -5.55
C LEU A 82 4.25 -12.68 -5.96
N PRO A 83 3.68 -13.45 -5.02
CA PRO A 83 2.82 -14.57 -5.36
C PRO A 83 1.48 -14.10 -5.95
N LEU A 84 1.00 -14.80 -6.98
CA LEU A 84 -0.35 -14.63 -7.50
C LEU A 84 -1.34 -15.44 -6.68
N VAL A 85 -2.52 -14.88 -6.41
CA VAL A 85 -3.58 -15.53 -5.64
C VAL A 85 -4.81 -15.72 -6.51
N VAL A 86 -5.20 -16.99 -6.74
CA VAL A 86 -6.30 -17.35 -7.66
C VAL A 86 -7.67 -16.96 -7.11
N ASN A 87 -7.87 -17.07 -5.79
CA ASN A 87 -9.13 -16.77 -5.11
C ASN A 87 -8.91 -15.73 -4.00
N PRO A 88 -8.64 -14.45 -4.35
CA PRO A 88 -8.45 -13.42 -3.34
C PRO A 88 -9.78 -13.10 -2.68
N VAL A 89 -9.75 -12.84 -1.37
CA VAL A 89 -10.97 -12.45 -0.63
C VAL A 89 -11.23 -10.95 -0.78
N CYS A 90 -10.18 -10.15 -0.93
CA CYS A 90 -10.31 -8.71 -1.17
C CYS A 90 -10.70 -8.42 -2.63
N HIS A 91 -11.99 -8.48 -2.93
CA HIS A 91 -12.57 -8.02 -4.21
C HIS A 91 -13.13 -6.59 -4.16
N TYR A 92 -12.91 -5.85 -3.06
CA TYR A 92 -13.58 -4.57 -2.79
C TYR A 92 -15.11 -4.69 -2.77
N GLN A 93 -15.61 -5.84 -2.32
CA GLN A 93 -17.03 -6.20 -2.33
C GLN A 93 -17.54 -6.37 -0.90
N TRP A 94 -18.24 -5.35 -0.39
CA TRP A 94 -18.71 -5.32 1.00
C TRP A 94 -19.67 -6.46 1.35
N ASN A 95 -20.46 -6.95 0.39
CA ASN A 95 -21.40 -8.05 0.57
C ASN A 95 -20.74 -9.39 0.93
N THR A 96 -19.42 -9.52 0.73
CA THR A 96 -18.64 -10.71 1.11
C THR A 96 -17.96 -10.58 2.47
N MET A 97 -18.14 -9.43 3.13
CA MET A 97 -17.42 -9.04 4.35
C MET A 97 -18.37 -8.96 5.54
N PRO A 98 -17.84 -9.01 6.77
CA PRO A 98 -18.65 -8.75 7.94
C PRO A 98 -19.31 -7.37 7.94
N PRO A 99 -20.35 -7.16 8.76
CA PRO A 99 -20.99 -5.86 8.92
C PRO A 99 -19.99 -4.75 9.27
N ARG A 100 -20.30 -3.51 8.88
CA ARG A 100 -19.45 -2.32 9.15
C ARG A 100 -19.05 -2.21 10.61
N ASP A 101 -20.02 -2.37 11.50
CA ASP A 101 -19.81 -2.23 12.94
C ASP A 101 -18.90 -3.33 13.49
N GLU A 102 -18.93 -4.54 12.91
CA GLU A 102 -18.02 -5.62 13.30
C GLU A 102 -16.58 -5.30 12.89
N ILE A 103 -16.36 -4.80 11.67
CA ILE A 103 -15.04 -4.38 11.20
C ILE A 103 -14.53 -3.18 12.02
N ALA A 104 -15.40 -2.21 12.30
CA ALA A 104 -15.07 -1.04 13.11
C ALA A 104 -14.69 -1.44 14.54
N SER A 105 -15.48 -2.32 15.15
CA SER A 105 -15.19 -2.87 16.48
C SER A 105 -13.87 -3.64 16.50
N TYR A 106 -13.63 -4.45 15.46
CA TYR A 106 -12.35 -5.15 15.29
C TYR A 106 -11.19 -4.15 15.18
N PHE A 107 -11.32 -3.06 14.44
CA PHE A 107 -10.28 -2.03 14.34
C PHE A 107 -10.05 -1.30 15.66
N HIS A 108 -11.13 -0.94 16.36
CA HIS A 108 -11.09 -0.15 17.57
C HIS A 108 -10.67 -0.97 18.81
N GLY A 109 -10.91 -2.28 18.82
CA GLY A 109 -10.65 -3.16 19.97
C GLY A 109 -11.77 -3.13 21.02
N SER A 110 -12.89 -2.48 20.74
CA SER A 110 -14.10 -2.47 21.57
C SER A 110 -15.33 -2.24 20.68
N PRO A 111 -16.54 -2.54 21.17
CA PRO A 111 -17.77 -2.32 20.40
C PRO A 111 -17.88 -0.89 19.89
N MET A 112 -18.05 -0.75 18.58
CA MET A 112 -18.11 0.54 17.89
C MET A 112 -19.08 0.47 16.72
N GLU A 113 -20.00 1.42 16.67
CA GLU A 113 -20.83 1.63 15.49
C GLU A 113 -20.11 2.52 14.47
N TRP A 114 -20.29 2.24 13.18
CA TRP A 114 -19.68 2.98 12.10
C TRP A 114 -20.68 3.33 11.00
N HIS A 115 -21.22 4.54 11.14
CA HIS A 115 -22.21 5.12 10.24
C HIS A 115 -21.60 6.05 9.17
N GLU A 116 -20.32 6.38 9.29
CA GLU A 116 -19.64 7.29 8.37
C GLU A 116 -19.24 6.59 7.05
N ARG A 117 -19.07 7.39 5.99
CA ARG A 117 -18.55 6.91 4.70
C ARG A 117 -17.05 6.59 4.71
N SER A 118 -16.34 7.01 5.75
CA SER A 118 -14.90 6.78 5.91
C SER A 118 -14.59 6.39 7.35
N PHE A 119 -13.55 5.59 7.56
CA PHE A 119 -13.09 5.22 8.88
C PHE A 119 -11.89 6.09 9.30
N LYS A 120 -11.92 6.73 10.47
CA LYS A 120 -10.81 7.59 10.92
C LYS A 120 -9.65 6.73 11.43
N THR A 121 -8.43 7.01 10.96
CA THR A 121 -7.26 6.18 11.32
C THR A 121 -6.84 6.30 12.77
N ASN A 122 -7.17 7.41 13.44
CA ASN A 122 -6.93 7.61 14.88
C ASN A 122 -7.79 6.71 15.79
N LEU A 123 -8.79 6.01 15.23
CA LEU A 123 -9.63 5.07 15.97
C LEU A 123 -9.06 3.65 16.01
N LEU A 124 -8.00 3.38 15.23
CA LEU A 124 -7.30 2.10 15.23
C LEU A 124 -6.53 1.90 16.56
N THR A 125 -6.50 0.66 17.06
CA THR A 125 -5.50 0.29 18.07
C THR A 125 -4.09 0.44 17.52
N ARG A 126 -3.10 0.55 18.42
CA ARG A 126 -1.71 0.81 18.03
C ARG A 126 -1.14 -0.24 17.06
N PRO A 127 -1.30 -1.56 17.28
CA PRO A 127 -0.77 -2.56 16.34
C PRO A 127 -1.41 -2.44 14.95
N ARG A 128 -2.73 -2.18 14.90
CA ARG A 128 -3.47 -2.04 13.64
C ARG A 128 -3.11 -0.75 12.89
N MET A 129 -2.77 0.31 13.63
CA MET A 129 -2.28 1.56 13.05
C MET A 129 -0.93 1.37 12.34
N VAL A 130 -0.02 0.56 12.90
CA VAL A 130 1.26 0.23 12.26
C VAL A 130 1.03 -0.45 10.91
N VAL A 131 0.19 -1.48 10.88
CA VAL A 131 -0.18 -2.20 9.65
C VAL A 131 -0.87 -1.26 8.64
N CYS A 132 -1.79 -0.41 9.12
CA CYS A 132 -2.45 0.60 8.31
C CYS A 132 -1.46 1.54 7.63
N TRP A 133 -0.42 1.98 8.33
CA TRP A 133 0.59 2.85 7.71
C TRP A 133 1.45 2.13 6.69
N ILE A 134 1.92 0.92 6.98
CA ILE A 134 2.66 0.12 6.00
C ILE A 134 1.81 -0.07 4.74
N MET A 135 0.51 -0.37 4.91
CA MET A 135 -0.44 -0.43 3.81
C MET A 135 -0.53 0.90 3.05
N LEU A 136 -0.81 2.02 3.72
CA LEU A 136 -1.03 3.32 3.06
C LEU A 136 0.23 3.95 2.45
N PHE A 137 1.43 3.52 2.84
CA PHE A 137 2.68 3.97 2.25
C PHE A 137 3.15 3.09 1.10
N ASN A 138 2.97 1.77 1.20
CA ASN A 138 3.61 0.82 0.28
C ASN A 138 2.63 0.00 -0.56
N LEU A 139 1.54 -0.49 0.04
CA LEU A 139 0.64 -1.45 -0.61
C LEU A 139 -0.55 -0.80 -1.32
N PHE A 140 -1.04 0.31 -0.77
CA PHE A 140 -2.13 1.12 -1.29
C PHE A 140 -1.79 2.61 -1.13
N PRO A 141 -0.74 3.12 -1.82
CA PRO A 141 -0.13 4.41 -1.55
C PRO A 141 -1.11 5.58 -1.72
N VAL A 142 -1.17 6.46 -0.73
CA VAL A 142 -1.99 7.69 -0.78
C VAL A 142 -1.30 8.89 -0.13
N LYS A 143 -1.69 10.07 -0.59
CA LYS A 143 -1.20 11.35 -0.04
C LYS A 143 -1.76 11.68 1.35
N HIS A 144 -3.00 11.28 1.64
CA HIS A 144 -3.70 11.59 2.88
C HIS A 144 -4.11 10.32 3.61
N PHE A 145 -3.79 10.25 4.92
CA PHE A 145 -3.90 9.05 5.75
C PHE A 145 -4.71 9.27 7.04
N SER A 146 -5.47 10.36 7.14
CA SER A 146 -6.33 10.65 8.30
C SER A 146 -7.65 9.86 8.30
N SER A 147 -8.07 9.37 7.14
CA SER A 147 -9.24 8.51 6.99
C SER A 147 -9.07 7.48 5.88
N LEU A 148 -9.77 6.36 6.02
CA LEU A 148 -9.82 5.25 5.09
C LEU A 148 -11.14 5.28 4.33
N SER A 149 -11.07 5.16 3.00
CA SER A 149 -12.23 4.82 2.17
C SER A 149 -12.63 3.37 2.39
N GLU A 150 -13.83 2.99 1.96
CA GLU A 150 -14.35 1.62 2.11
C GLU A 150 -13.39 0.56 1.55
N ASP A 151 -12.85 0.76 0.35
CA ASP A 151 -11.87 -0.17 -0.23
C ASP A 151 -10.62 -0.36 0.63
N LYS A 152 -10.16 0.71 1.28
CA LYS A 152 -8.99 0.67 2.17
C LYS A 152 -9.32 0.01 3.49
N VAL A 153 -10.54 0.19 3.99
CA VAL A 153 -11.03 -0.54 5.16
C VAL A 153 -11.07 -2.03 4.86
N LEU A 154 -11.63 -2.43 3.72
CA LEU A 154 -11.68 -3.84 3.32
C LEU A 154 -10.28 -4.43 3.10
N PHE A 155 -9.38 -3.69 2.45
CA PHE A 155 -8.00 -4.14 2.28
C PHE A 155 -7.30 -4.31 3.62
N LEU A 156 -7.38 -3.31 4.52
CA LEU A 156 -6.76 -3.37 5.84
C LEU A 156 -7.31 -4.52 6.67
N TYR A 157 -8.63 -4.72 6.64
CA TYR A 157 -9.28 -5.80 7.34
C TYR A 157 -8.82 -7.16 6.81
N THR A 158 -8.79 -7.34 5.48
CA THR A 158 -8.31 -8.57 4.83
C THR A 158 -6.85 -8.85 5.23
N LEU A 159 -6.01 -7.82 5.23
CA LEU A 159 -4.60 -7.93 5.61
C LEU A 159 -4.45 -8.39 7.06
N LEU A 160 -5.07 -7.66 8.01
CA LEU A 160 -5.03 -7.94 9.44
C LEU A 160 -5.59 -9.32 9.80
N ARG A 161 -6.59 -9.82 9.06
CA ARG A 161 -7.21 -11.12 9.29
C ARG A 161 -6.45 -12.29 8.66
N GLY A 162 -5.30 -12.06 8.05
CA GLY A 162 -4.55 -13.15 7.40
C GLY A 162 -5.22 -13.66 6.12
N LEU A 163 -6.19 -12.94 5.57
CA LEU A 163 -6.98 -13.41 4.43
C LEU A 163 -6.18 -13.25 3.10
N PRO A 164 -6.47 -14.09 2.09
CA PRO A 164 -5.77 -14.05 0.80
C PRO A 164 -5.98 -12.74 0.04
N ILE A 165 -4.88 -12.12 -0.40
CA ILE A 165 -4.85 -10.88 -1.20
C ILE A 165 -3.95 -11.12 -2.42
N ASP A 166 -4.49 -10.88 -3.61
CA ASP A 166 -3.73 -10.87 -4.85
C ASP A 166 -3.11 -9.47 -5.05
N LEU A 167 -1.94 -9.25 -4.43
CA LEU A 167 -1.27 -7.95 -4.43
C LEU A 167 -0.87 -7.49 -5.85
N PRO A 168 -0.32 -8.35 -6.75
CA PRO A 168 -0.06 -7.95 -8.14
C PRO A 168 -1.29 -7.43 -8.87
N SER A 169 -2.44 -8.11 -8.73
CA SER A 169 -3.71 -7.63 -9.30
C SER A 169 -4.13 -6.30 -8.69
N HIS A 170 -4.00 -6.15 -7.36
CA HIS A 170 -4.34 -4.90 -6.70
C HIS A 170 -3.52 -3.72 -7.22
N ILE A 171 -2.20 -3.88 -7.33
CA ILE A 171 -1.30 -2.82 -7.81
C ILE A 171 -1.69 -2.40 -9.23
N CYS A 172 -1.92 -3.36 -10.14
CA CYS A 172 -2.39 -3.10 -11.50
C CYS A 172 -3.70 -2.29 -11.52
N SER A 173 -4.71 -2.74 -10.78
CA SER A 173 -6.01 -2.05 -10.73
C SER A 173 -5.88 -0.67 -10.11
N HIS A 174 -5.12 -0.51 -9.02
CA HIS A 174 -4.95 0.79 -8.36
C HIS A 174 -4.21 1.80 -9.26
N MET A 175 -3.16 1.38 -9.98
CA MET A 175 -2.50 2.25 -10.96
C MET A 175 -3.48 2.71 -12.05
N LEU A 176 -4.33 1.80 -12.53
CA LEU A 176 -5.33 2.12 -13.55
C LEU A 176 -6.43 3.03 -13.05
N ASP A 177 -6.99 2.76 -11.88
CA ASP A 177 -8.02 3.60 -11.28
C ASP A 177 -7.48 5.02 -11.06
N HIS A 178 -6.21 5.14 -10.66
CA HIS A 178 -5.54 6.42 -10.52
C HIS A 178 -5.38 7.13 -11.87
N PHE A 179 -4.99 6.41 -12.92
CA PHE A 179 -4.85 6.96 -14.27
C PHE A 179 -6.20 7.40 -14.87
N ILE A 180 -7.26 6.61 -14.69
CA ILE A 180 -8.57 6.85 -15.33
C ILE A 180 -9.38 7.90 -14.57
N PHE A 181 -9.47 7.77 -13.23
CA PHE A 181 -10.45 8.52 -12.44
C PHE A 181 -9.85 9.68 -11.67
N ARG A 182 -8.54 9.69 -11.42
CA ARG A 182 -7.92 10.75 -10.63
C ARG A 182 -7.24 11.80 -11.50
N LYS A 183 -7.58 13.05 -11.21
CA LYS A 183 -6.96 14.24 -11.78
C LYS A 183 -5.96 14.88 -10.82
N ASP A 184 -5.67 14.24 -9.68
CA ASP A 184 -4.67 14.77 -8.77
C ASP A 184 -3.27 14.55 -9.36
N ASP A 185 -2.40 15.49 -9.07
CA ASP A 185 -1.02 15.53 -9.54
C ASP A 185 -0.14 14.52 -8.77
N ASN A 186 -0.71 13.40 -8.30
CA ASN A 186 -0.04 12.42 -7.46
C ASN A 186 0.23 11.13 -8.22
N PHE A 187 1.40 10.54 -8.03
CA PHE A 187 1.74 9.26 -8.67
C PHE A 187 2.06 8.20 -7.62
N PRO A 188 1.20 7.19 -7.42
CA PRO A 188 1.48 6.10 -6.50
C PRO A 188 2.53 5.16 -7.09
N TYR A 189 3.13 4.35 -6.22
CA TYR A 189 4.03 3.25 -6.60
C TYR A 189 5.33 3.71 -7.29
N SER A 190 5.89 4.86 -6.93
CA SER A 190 7.04 5.41 -7.66
C SER A 190 8.27 4.51 -7.55
N CYS A 191 8.62 4.05 -6.34
CA CYS A 191 9.73 3.13 -6.11
C CYS A 191 9.47 1.76 -6.73
N LEU A 192 8.24 1.26 -6.67
CA LEU A 192 7.84 -0.01 -7.26
C LEU A 192 7.91 0.03 -8.79
N ILE A 193 7.43 1.11 -9.42
CA ILE A 193 7.52 1.29 -10.88
C ILE A 193 9.00 1.38 -11.29
N GLN A 194 9.85 2.06 -10.52
CA GLN A 194 11.28 2.07 -10.78
C GLN A 194 11.88 0.65 -10.76
N HIS A 195 11.54 -0.15 -9.75
CA HIS A 195 11.96 -1.56 -9.66
C HIS A 195 11.47 -2.36 -10.88
N LEU A 196 10.20 -2.18 -11.25
CA LEU A 196 9.58 -2.82 -12.40
C LEU A 196 10.31 -2.47 -13.71
N ILE A 197 10.61 -1.20 -13.95
CA ILE A 197 11.34 -0.73 -15.14
C ILE A 197 12.72 -1.36 -15.22
N MET A 198 13.44 -1.42 -14.09
CA MET A 198 14.76 -2.05 -14.00
C MET A 198 14.70 -3.55 -14.29
N GLY A 199 13.74 -4.26 -13.69
CA GLY A 199 13.57 -5.69 -13.91
C GLY A 199 13.13 -6.05 -15.33
N LEU A 200 12.55 -5.10 -16.06
CA LEU A 200 12.23 -5.22 -17.49
C LEU A 200 13.41 -4.88 -18.42
N GLY A 201 14.57 -4.51 -17.87
CA GLY A 201 15.79 -4.25 -18.64
C GLY A 201 15.76 -2.94 -19.44
N VAL A 202 14.87 -2.01 -19.12
CA VAL A 202 14.81 -0.71 -19.79
C VAL A 202 16.01 0.13 -19.37
N GLN A 203 16.87 0.47 -20.33
CA GLN A 203 18.03 1.32 -20.05
C GLN A 203 17.60 2.75 -19.78
N PHE A 204 18.22 3.36 -18.77
CA PHE A 204 18.13 4.79 -18.54
C PHE A 204 19.52 5.34 -18.21
N PRO A 205 19.94 6.45 -18.83
CA PRO A 205 21.14 7.15 -18.39
C PRO A 205 20.87 7.68 -16.98
N ASP A 206 21.82 7.49 -16.06
CA ASP A 206 21.71 7.91 -14.66
C ASP A 206 21.20 9.35 -14.56
N LEU A 207 19.97 9.51 -14.09
CA LEU A 207 19.32 10.80 -13.90
C LEU A 207 18.87 10.90 -12.45
N LEU A 208 19.21 12.05 -11.85
CA LEU A 208 18.76 12.62 -10.57
C LEU A 208 17.67 11.76 -9.88
N GLN A 209 18.13 10.79 -9.08
CA GLN A 209 17.25 9.98 -8.26
C GLN A 209 16.67 10.85 -7.13
N VAL A 210 15.37 10.71 -6.87
CA VAL A 210 14.73 11.39 -5.75
C VAL A 210 15.14 10.70 -4.45
N GLN A 211 15.53 11.47 -3.43
CA GLN A 211 15.84 10.90 -2.11
C GLN A 211 14.61 10.18 -1.55
N LEU A 212 14.81 8.95 -1.08
CA LEU A 212 13.75 8.17 -0.44
C LEU A 212 13.20 8.90 0.80
N SER A 213 11.91 8.68 1.07
CA SER A 213 11.28 9.16 2.29
C SER A 213 11.89 8.50 3.53
N LYS A 214 11.78 9.15 4.69
CA LYS A 214 12.29 8.62 5.97
C LYS A 214 11.76 7.20 6.23
N LEU A 215 12.67 6.33 6.65
CA LEU A 215 12.42 4.94 7.07
C LEU A 215 11.23 4.84 8.04
N ILE A 216 10.31 3.91 7.79
CA ILE A 216 9.32 3.48 8.77
C ILE A 216 10.06 2.59 9.77
N ASN A 217 10.42 3.17 10.91
CA ASN A 217 11.15 2.51 12.00
C ASN A 217 10.47 2.76 13.36
N HIS A 218 10.96 2.07 14.39
CA HIS A 218 10.53 2.24 15.79
C HIS A 218 10.49 3.71 16.25
N THR A 219 11.34 4.58 15.73
CA THR A 219 11.40 5.99 16.11
C THR A 219 10.26 6.82 15.50
N MET A 220 9.86 6.54 14.25
CA MET A 220 8.64 7.12 13.67
C MET A 220 7.42 6.72 14.51
N PHE A 221 7.37 5.46 14.97
CA PHE A 221 6.30 4.98 15.86
C PHE A 221 6.32 5.69 17.23
N LYS A 222 7.49 5.94 17.84
CA LYS A 222 7.62 6.73 19.09
C LYS A 222 7.23 8.20 18.93
N GLN A 223 7.59 8.83 17.81
CA GLN A 223 7.20 10.23 17.53
C GLN A 223 5.68 10.35 17.35
N CYS A 224 5.06 9.36 16.73
CA CYS A 224 3.62 9.28 16.64
C CYS A 224 2.94 8.95 17.98
N GLN A 225 3.56 8.13 18.85
CA GLN A 225 3.07 7.90 20.21
C GLN A 225 2.89 9.21 21.00
N ALA A 226 3.75 10.21 20.79
CA ALA A 226 3.63 11.51 21.45
C ALA A 226 2.41 12.32 20.96
N HIS A 227 1.96 12.09 19.72
CA HIS A 227 0.86 12.84 19.10
C HIS A 227 -0.54 12.27 19.43
N PHE A 228 -0.64 11.01 19.91
CA PHE A 228 -1.91 10.28 20.10
C PHE A 228 -2.24 9.89 21.55
N ARG A 229 -1.62 10.51 22.57
CA ARG A 229 -1.82 10.20 24.02
C ARG A 229 -3.23 10.48 24.60
N CYS A 230 -4.31 10.49 23.81
CA CYS A 230 -5.65 10.80 24.30
C CYS A 230 -6.65 9.63 24.40
N CYS A 231 -6.30 8.39 24.04
CA CYS A 231 -7.22 7.26 24.17
C CYS A 231 -6.55 6.04 24.84
N SER A 232 -7.06 5.67 26.01
CA SER A 232 -6.64 4.50 26.79
C SER A 232 -7.33 3.23 26.25
N PRO A 233 -6.60 2.11 26.04
CA PRO A 233 -7.19 0.87 25.54
C PRO A 233 -7.65 -0.11 26.65
N SER A 234 -8.53 -1.04 26.26
CA SER A 234 -9.12 -2.14 27.06
C SER A 234 -8.19 -3.37 27.19
N PRO A 235 -8.29 -4.20 28.27
CA PRO A 235 -7.27 -5.22 28.61
C PRO A 235 -7.31 -6.56 27.85
N ASP A 236 -8.34 -6.87 27.05
CA ASP A 236 -8.58 -8.25 26.58
C ASP A 236 -8.17 -8.55 25.12
N ASP A 237 -7.31 -7.74 24.50
CA ASP A 237 -6.83 -7.97 23.12
C ASP A 237 -5.50 -8.75 23.12
N PRO A 238 -5.38 -9.91 22.42
CA PRO A 238 -4.13 -10.67 22.32
C PRO A 238 -2.95 -9.86 21.79
N LEU A 239 -3.20 -8.82 20.97
CA LEU A 239 -2.16 -7.91 20.47
C LEU A 239 -1.80 -6.79 21.47
N MET A 240 -2.55 -6.64 22.57
CA MET A 240 -2.30 -5.65 23.63
C MET A 240 -1.45 -6.19 24.78
N MET A 241 -1.31 -7.52 24.90
CA MET A 241 -0.46 -8.17 25.92
C MET A 241 1.05 -8.11 25.61
N LEU A 242 1.45 -7.44 24.52
CA LEU A 242 2.79 -7.50 23.92
C LEU A 242 3.50 -6.13 23.81
N LEU A 243 3.11 -5.17 24.64
CA LEU A 243 3.82 -3.90 24.86
C LEU A 243 4.11 -3.70 26.35
#